data_AF-A0A972ZWC8-F1
#
_entry.id   AF-A0A972ZWC8-F1
#
_cell.length_a   1.000
_cell.length_b   1.000
_cell.length_c   1.000
_cell.angle_alpha   90.00
_cell.angle_beta   90.00
_cell.angle_gamma   90.00
#
_symmetry.space_group_name_H-M   'P 1'
#
loop_
_entity.id
_entity.type
_entity.pdbx_description
1 polymer ?
#
loop_
_entity_poly.entity_id
_entity_poly.type
_entity_poly.pdbx_seq_one_letter_code
_entity_poly.pdbx_strand_id
1 'polypeptide(L)'
;MIAEISNFETSTLLSPREKAAIRYADVLAGEHQKASTELFDDLRAHFTEAEIIDLGLRIVTFVGYGRLIHALGLEIGHTCPIPTADTGT
;
A
#
# COMPACT_ATOMS: atom_id res chain seq x y z
N MET A 1 3.29 3.07 -15.04
CA MET A 1 3.51 3.27 -13.59
C MET A 1 2.64 2.35 -12.76
N ILE A 2 1.30 2.52 -12.64
CA ILE A 2 0.48 1.61 -11.83
C ILE A 2 0.47 0.16 -12.36
N ALA A 3 0.39 -0.01 -13.68
CA ALA A 3 0.46 -1.33 -14.32
C ALA A 3 1.79 -2.09 -14.06
N GLU A 4 2.84 -1.38 -13.62
CA GLU A 4 4.17 -1.96 -13.41
C GLU A 4 4.35 -2.55 -12.01
N ILE A 5 3.43 -2.26 -11.07
CA ILE A 5 3.58 -2.64 -9.66
C ILE A 5 3.76 -4.15 -9.50
N SER A 6 3.05 -4.97 -10.29
CA SER A 6 3.18 -6.42 -10.24
C SER A 6 4.55 -6.95 -10.68
N ASN A 7 5.33 -6.17 -11.42
CA ASN A 7 6.66 -6.52 -11.91
C ASN A 7 7.70 -5.43 -11.55
N PHE A 8 7.53 -4.80 -10.38
CA PHE A 8 8.24 -3.56 -10.07
C PHE A 8 9.77 -3.74 -10.05
N GLU A 9 10.28 -4.93 -9.70
CA GLU A 9 11.70 -5.24 -9.66
C GLU A 9 12.40 -5.00 -11.01
N THR A 10 11.77 -5.45 -12.09
CA THR A 10 12.33 -5.33 -13.46
C THR A 10 11.83 -4.10 -14.20
N SER A 11 10.88 -3.35 -13.63
CA SER A 11 10.31 -2.17 -14.28
C SER A 11 11.38 -1.10 -14.54
N THR A 12 11.36 -0.53 -15.76
CA THR A 12 12.21 0.61 -16.14
C THR A 12 11.54 1.95 -15.85
N LEU A 13 10.26 1.95 -15.48
CA LEU A 13 9.48 3.15 -15.19
C LEU A 13 9.50 3.57 -13.72
N LEU A 14 9.99 2.70 -12.84
CA LEU A 14 10.10 2.95 -11.40
C LEU A 14 11.55 3.23 -11.03
N SER A 15 11.75 4.30 -10.27
CA SER A 15 13.04 4.65 -9.71
C SER A 15 13.49 3.63 -8.64
N PRO A 16 14.80 3.54 -8.34
CA PRO A 16 15.29 2.71 -7.24
C PRO A 16 14.60 2.99 -5.90
N ARG A 17 14.33 4.27 -5.60
CA ARG A 17 13.62 4.70 -4.38
C ARG A 17 12.18 4.17 -4.33
N GLU A 18 11.46 4.18 -5.45
CA GLU A 18 10.10 3.61 -5.52
C GLU A 18 10.12 2.08 -5.38
N LYS A 19 11.09 1.39 -6.00
CA LYS A 19 11.23 -0.05 -5.86
C LYS A 19 11.52 -0.48 -4.41
N ALA A 20 12.39 0.26 -3.71
CA ALA A 20 12.66 0.03 -2.29
C ALA A 20 11.40 0.21 -1.42
N ALA A 21 10.58 1.22 -1.71
CA ALA A 21 9.30 1.42 -1.03
C ALA A 21 8.31 0.27 -1.30
N ILE A 22 8.24 -0.24 -2.53
CA ILE A 22 7.35 -1.36 -2.88
C ILE A 22 7.82 -2.65 -2.20
N ARG A 23 9.13 -2.96 -2.19
CA ARG A 23 9.68 -4.08 -1.40
C ARG A 23 9.27 -4.01 0.06
N TYR A 24 9.39 -2.84 0.67
CA TYR A 24 9.00 -2.65 2.07
C TYR A 24 7.49 -2.87 2.28
N ALA A 25 6.66 -2.39 1.36
CA ALA A 25 5.22 -2.64 1.38
C ALA A 25 4.87 -4.13 1.24
N ASP A 26 5.52 -4.86 0.33
CA ASP A 26 5.30 -6.30 0.14
C ASP A 26 5.65 -7.11 1.40
N VAL A 27 6.78 -6.79 2.04
CA VAL A 27 7.18 -7.44 3.29
C VAL A 27 6.17 -7.15 4.40
N LEU A 28 5.76 -5.89 4.60
CA LEU A 28 4.81 -5.54 5.66
C LEU A 28 3.38 -6.07 5.42
N ALA A 29 2.95 -6.16 4.16
CA ALA A 29 1.62 -6.66 3.82
C ALA A 29 1.52 -8.20 3.96
N GLY A 30 2.59 -8.92 3.59
CA GLY A 30 2.66 -10.38 3.63
C GLY A 30 3.40 -10.91 4.86
N GLU A 31 4.72 -11.04 4.75
CA GLU A 31 5.58 -11.72 5.71
C GLU A 31 6.39 -10.74 6.58
N HIS A 32 5.71 -9.89 7.34
CA HIS A 32 6.32 -8.84 8.16
C HIS A 32 7.38 -9.35 9.15
N GLN A 33 7.32 -10.61 9.57
CA GLN A 33 8.36 -11.27 10.36
C GLN A 33 9.73 -11.38 9.64
N LYS A 34 9.75 -11.23 8.31
CA LYS A 34 10.96 -11.25 7.48
C LYS A 34 11.54 -9.84 7.23
N ALA A 35 11.07 -8.81 7.94
CA ALA A 35 11.65 -7.47 7.87
C ALA A 35 13.10 -7.49 8.41
N SER A 36 14.03 -7.78 7.52
CA SER A 36 15.44 -8.02 7.84
C SER A 36 16.25 -6.72 7.88
N THR A 37 17.46 -6.80 8.42
CA THR A 37 18.39 -5.66 8.41
C THR A 37 18.70 -5.19 6.99
N GLU A 38 18.86 -6.12 6.03
CA GLU A 38 19.15 -5.81 4.63
C GLU A 38 18.03 -5.01 3.97
N LEU A 39 16.77 -5.27 4.33
CA LEU A 39 15.63 -4.47 3.88
C LEU A 39 15.74 -3.02 4.36
N PHE A 40 16.08 -2.82 5.64
CA PHE A 40 16.23 -1.48 6.19
C PHE A 40 17.50 -0.77 5.67
N ASP A 41 18.56 -1.51 5.35
CA ASP A 41 19.75 -0.95 4.72
C ASP A 41 19.46 -0.49 3.28
N ASP A 42 18.68 -1.25 2.49
CA ASP A 42 18.18 -0.83 1.18
C ASP A 42 17.31 0.43 1.29
N LEU A 43 16.42 0.49 2.30
CA LEU A 43 15.61 1.68 2.56
C LEU A 43 16.47 2.90 2.91
N ARG A 44 17.48 2.75 3.76
CA ARG A 44 18.39 3.84 4.15
C ARG A 44 19.23 4.38 3.01
N ALA A 45 19.45 3.60 1.95
CA ALA A 45 20.08 4.10 0.74
C ALA A 45 19.22 5.13 -0.01
N HIS A 46 17.92 5.19 0.29
CA HIS A 46 16.95 6.01 -0.43
C HIS A 46 16.15 6.97 0.45
N PHE A 47 15.94 6.66 1.73
CA PHE A 47 15.07 7.37 2.65
C PHE A 47 15.81 7.72 3.95
N THR A 48 15.44 8.83 4.57
CA THR A 48 15.84 9.12 5.96
C THR A 48 15.06 8.25 6.95
N GLU A 49 15.56 8.08 8.17
CA GLU A 49 14.85 7.32 9.23
C GLU A 49 13.42 7.84 9.45
N ALA A 50 13.23 9.17 9.45
CA ALA A 50 11.90 9.77 9.60
C ALA A 50 10.98 9.40 8.43
N GLU A 51 11.47 9.44 7.19
CA GLU A 51 10.71 9.01 6.01
C GLU A 51 10.37 7.51 6.04
N ILE A 52 11.27 6.67 6.56
CA ILE A 52 11.02 5.21 6.69
C ILE A 52 9.86 4.96 7.65
N ILE A 53 9.84 5.63 8.81
CA ILE A 53 8.73 5.54 9.77
C ILE A 53 7.42 6.03 9.13
N ASP A 54 7.47 7.18 8.47
CA ASP A 54 6.33 7.79 7.80
C ASP A 54 5.75 6.92 6.67
N LEU A 55 6.63 6.25 5.92
CA LEU A 55 6.27 5.30 4.88
C LEU A 55 5.64 4.04 5.49
N GLY A 56 6.26 3.50 6.54
CA GLY A 56 5.74 2.33 7.28
C GLY A 56 4.34 2.58 7.84
N LEU A 57 4.10 3.75 8.46
CA LEU A 57 2.80 4.15 8.98
C LEU A 57 1.72 4.19 7.90
N ARG A 58 2.05 4.71 6.71
CA ARG A 58 1.12 4.72 5.57
C ARG A 58 0.80 3.31 5.11
N ILE A 59 1.82 2.44 4.96
CA ILE A 59 1.65 1.05 4.55
C ILE A 59 0.72 0.30 5.53
N VAL A 60 1.03 0.32 6.84
CA VAL A 60 0.25 -0.44 7.83
C VAL A 60 -1.18 0.05 7.96
N THR A 61 -1.43 1.35 7.73
CA THR A 61 -2.78 1.91 7.71
C THR A 61 -3.62 1.27 6.60
N PHE A 62 -3.11 1.21 5.36
CA PHE A 62 -3.86 0.62 4.25
C PHE A 62 -3.95 -0.91 4.32
N VAL A 63 -2.91 -1.59 4.82
CA VAL A 63 -2.97 -3.04 5.09
C VAL A 63 -4.04 -3.34 6.14
N GLY A 64 -4.04 -2.61 7.26
CA GLY A 64 -5.05 -2.76 8.31
C GLY A 64 -6.44 -2.43 7.82
N TYR A 65 -6.60 -1.38 7.02
CA TYR A 65 -7.87 -0.99 6.43
C TYR A 65 -8.45 -2.09 5.52
N GLY A 66 -7.63 -2.64 4.61
CA GLY A 66 -8.04 -3.76 3.76
C GLY A 66 -8.47 -5.00 4.55
N ARG A 67 -7.75 -5.33 5.63
CA ARG A 67 -8.12 -6.43 6.53
C ARG A 67 -9.46 -6.19 7.23
N LEU A 68 -9.71 -4.95 7.67
CA LEU A 68 -10.97 -4.58 8.33
C LEU A 68 -12.16 -4.67 7.38
N ILE A 69 -12.02 -4.14 6.16
CA ILE A 69 -13.03 -4.25 5.10
C ILE A 69 -13.38 -5.72 4.85
N HIS A 70 -12.36 -6.56 4.69
CA HIS A 70 -12.56 -7.99 4.47
C HIS A 70 -13.29 -8.65 5.64
N ALA A 71 -12.87 -8.38 6.88
CA ALA A 71 -13.49 -8.96 8.08
C ALA A 71 -14.96 -8.56 8.26
N LEU A 72 -15.33 -7.36 7.82
CA LEU A 72 -16.69 -6.84 7.91
C LEU A 72 -17.56 -7.17 6.67
N GLY A 73 -16.98 -7.80 5.64
CA GLY A 73 -17.69 -8.08 4.39
C GLY A 73 -18.16 -6.81 3.66
N LEU A 74 -17.43 -5.69 3.79
CA LEU A 74 -17.80 -4.44 3.16
C LEU A 74 -17.47 -4.46 1.66
N GLU A 75 -18.46 -4.14 0.83
CA GLU A 75 -18.24 -3.91 -0.60
C GLU A 75 -17.69 -2.51 -0.82
N ILE A 76 -16.49 -2.39 -1.37
CA ILE A 76 -15.92 -1.09 -1.76
C ILE A 76 -16.22 -0.84 -3.24
N GLY A 77 -16.71 0.37 -3.55
CA GLY A 77 -16.95 0.80 -4.94
C GLY A 77 -18.43 0.79 -5.36
N HIS A 78 -19.28 0.13 -4.59
CA HIS A 78 -20.71 0.40 -4.63
C HIS A 78 -20.98 1.67 -3.81
N THR A 79 -21.17 2.79 -4.52
CA THR A 79 -21.57 4.03 -3.85
C THR A 79 -22.90 3.79 -3.14
N CYS A 80 -23.02 4.29 -1.90
CA CYS A 80 -24.32 4.40 -1.27
C CYS A 80 -25.18 5.28 -2.20
N PRO A 81 -26.30 4.80 -2.72
CA PRO A 81 -27.11 5.60 -3.61
C PRO A 81 -27.55 6.84 -2.86
N ILE A 82 -27.23 8.01 -3.39
CA ILE A 82 -27.78 9.26 -2.89
C ILE A 82 -29.30 9.13 -3.05
N PRO A 83 -30.11 9.30 -2.00
CA PRO A 83 -31.55 9.29 -2.13
C PRO A 83 -31.96 10.37 -3.15
N THR A 84 -32.31 9.96 -4.37
CA THR A 84 -32.95 10.86 -5.32
C THR A 84 -34.38 11.03 -4.84
N ALA A 85 -34.79 12.28 -4.56
CA ALA A 85 -36.16 12.55 -4.18
C ALA A 85 -37.11 11.96 -5.23
N ASP A 86 -37.97 11.03 -4.81
CA ASP A 86 -39.01 10.44 -5.65
C ASP A 86 -39.84 11.59 -6.25
N THR A 87 -39.62 11.86 -7.53
CA THR A 87 -40.50 12.73 -8.29
C THR A 87 -41.69 11.87 -8.68
N GLY A 88 -42.63 11.72 -7.75
CA GLY A 88 -43.86 10.97 -7.97
C GLY A 88 -44.58 11.47 -9.22
N THR A 89 -44.86 10.56 -10.14
CA THR A 89 -45.86 10.71 -11.21
C THR A 89 -46.66 9.42 -11.28
#